data_AF-A0AAV6YGT8-F1
#
_entry.id   AF-A0AAV6YGT8-F1
#
_cell.length_a   1.000
_cell.length_b   1.000
_cell.length_c   1.000
_cell.angle_alpha   90.00
_cell.angle_beta   90.00
_cell.angle_gamma   90.00
#
_symmetry.space_group_name_H-M   'P 1'
#
loop_
_entity.id
_entity.type
_entity.pdbx_description
1 polymer ?
#
loop_
_entity_poly.entity_id
_entity_poly.type
_entity_poly.pdbx_seq_one_letter_code
_entity_poly.pdbx_strand_id
1 'polypeptide(L)'
;YESKSLKQYKNFQIEVRDKAYCLLGSDRVFDNLKQLMEHLKGQVLRTDDVSFTLKRCCPPKPREISNLLIATKKAMDWQPVYHISQLSFHRILKDQIVQVSPHLG
;
A
#
# COMPACT_ATOMS: atom_id res chain seq x y z
N TYR A 1 -16.20 17.58 -18.31
CA TYR A 1 -15.04 17.40 -17.44
C TYR A 1 -15.47 16.58 -16.25
N GLU A 2 -15.22 15.28 -16.30
CA GLU A 2 -15.61 14.36 -15.22
C GLU A 2 -14.57 14.50 -14.10
N SER A 3 -15.00 15.05 -12.97
CA SER A 3 -14.17 15.21 -11.78
C SER A 3 -13.75 13.83 -11.29
N LYS A 4 -12.51 13.42 -11.60
CA LYS A 4 -11.85 12.25 -11.00
C LYS A 4 -11.93 12.40 -9.49
N SER A 5 -12.79 11.63 -8.83
CA SER A 5 -12.79 11.58 -7.37
C SER A 5 -11.45 11.02 -6.91
N LEU A 6 -10.75 11.77 -6.07
CA LEU A 6 -9.51 11.32 -5.45
C LEU A 6 -9.84 10.13 -4.54
N LYS A 7 -9.11 9.03 -4.67
CA LYS A 7 -9.23 7.90 -3.75
C LYS A 7 -8.78 8.37 -2.37
N GLN A 8 -9.67 8.22 -1.39
CA GLN A 8 -9.40 8.56 0.00
C GLN A 8 -8.95 7.31 0.77
N TYR A 9 -8.06 7.52 1.72
CA TYR A 9 -7.61 6.51 2.68
C TYR A 9 -8.02 6.98 4.08
N LYS A 10 -8.69 6.11 4.84
CA LYS A 10 -9.16 6.40 6.19
C LYS A 10 -8.66 5.29 7.13
N ASN A 11 -8.21 5.69 8.31
CA ASN A 11 -7.75 4.79 9.35
C ASN A 11 -8.78 4.74 10.48
N PHE A 12 -9.03 3.54 10.99
CA PHE A 12 -9.94 3.30 12.10
C PHE A 12 -9.15 2.64 13.22
N GLN A 13 -9.30 3.17 14.43
CA GLN A 13 -8.57 2.66 15.59
C GLN A 13 -9.28 1.44 16.16
N ILE A 14 -8.55 0.35 16.34
CA ILE A 14 -8.96 -0.81 17.12
C ILE A 14 -8.21 -0.73 18.45
N GLU A 15 -8.95 -0.72 19.55
CA GLU A 15 -8.37 -0.79 20.89
C GLU A 15 -8.24 -2.24 21.35
N VAL A 16 -7.18 -2.49 22.12
CA VAL A 16 -6.90 -3.79 22.74
C VAL A 16 -6.78 -3.58 24.24
N ARG A 17 -7.66 -4.23 25.02
CA ARG A 17 -7.72 -4.14 26.49
C ARG A 17 -7.86 -5.54 27.06
N ASP A 18 -6.94 -6.00 27.89
CA ASP A 18 -7.00 -7.33 28.55
C ASP A 18 -7.40 -8.50 27.63
N LYS A 19 -6.81 -8.54 26.42
CA LYS A 19 -7.11 -9.50 25.33
C LYS A 19 -8.48 -9.35 24.67
N ALA A 20 -9.23 -8.31 24.99
CA ALA A 20 -10.43 -7.92 24.31
C ALA A 20 -10.14 -6.88 23.21
N TYR A 21 -10.92 -6.91 22.14
CA TYR A 21 -10.77 -6.07 20.94
C TYR A 21 -12.06 -5.30 20.70
N CYS A 22 -11.96 -3.97 20.53
CA CYS A 22 -13.10 -3.14 20.14
C CYS A 22 -12.70 -2.10 19.10
N LEU A 23 -13.65 -1.71 18.25
CA LEU A 23 -13.48 -0.58 17.35
C LEU A 23 -13.77 0.71 18.13
N LEU A 24 -12.87 1.69 18.09
CA LEU A 24 -13.09 2.98 18.76
C LEU A 24 -14.38 3.63 18.24
N GLY A 25 -15.28 4.00 19.16
CA GLY A 25 -16.61 4.51 18.83
C GLY A 25 -17.71 3.44 18.71
N SER A 26 -17.37 2.16 18.90
CA SER A 26 -18.33 1.06 19.05
C SER A 26 -18.43 0.62 20.51
N ASP A 27 -19.60 0.14 20.90
CA ASP A 27 -19.89 -0.46 22.21
C ASP A 27 -19.63 -1.98 22.25
N ARG A 28 -19.27 -2.58 21.10
CA ARG A 28 -19.07 -4.02 20.97
C ARG A 28 -17.62 -4.41 21.24
N VAL A 29 -17.47 -5.50 21.99
CA VAL A 29 -16.19 -6.05 22.41
C VAL A 29 -16.11 -7.51 21.98
N PHE A 30 -14.92 -7.96 21.56
CA PHE A 30 -14.68 -9.31 21.04
C PHE A 30 -13.44 -9.94 21.68
N ASP A 31 -13.40 -11.27 21.80
CA ASP A 31 -12.28 -11.99 22.44
C ASP A 31 -11.03 -12.06 21.56
N ASN A 32 -11.18 -11.81 20.25
CA ASN A 32 -10.07 -11.82 19.31
C ASN A 32 -10.36 -10.94 18.09
N LEU A 33 -9.29 -10.54 17.40
CA LEU A 33 -9.37 -9.71 16.20
C LEU A 33 -10.19 -10.37 15.08
N LYS A 34 -10.16 -11.70 14.94
CA LYS A 34 -10.91 -12.41 13.89
C LYS A 34 -12.42 -12.20 14.05
N GLN A 35 -12.94 -12.38 15.26
CA GLN A 35 -14.37 -12.15 15.56
C GLN A 35 -14.77 -10.69 15.29
N LEU A 36 -13.95 -9.72 15.69
CA LEU A 36 -14.18 -8.31 15.38
C LEU A 36 -14.24 -8.08 13.85
N MET A 37 -13.28 -8.61 13.08
CA MET A 37 -13.24 -8.45 11.63
C MET A 37 -14.41 -9.15 10.92
N GLU A 38 -14.85 -10.31 11.41
CA GLU A 38 -16.05 -11.00 10.93
C GLU A 38 -17.32 -10.19 11.20
N HIS A 39 -17.42 -9.56 12.37
CA HIS A 39 -18.54 -8.69 12.72
C HIS A 39 -18.60 -7.43 11.85
N LEU A 40 -17.46 -6.80 11.56
CA LEU A 40 -17.39 -5.62 10.69
C LEU A 40 -17.60 -5.96 9.20
N LYS A 41 -17.44 -7.22 8.81
CA LYS A 41 -17.63 -7.65 7.43
C LYS A 41 -19.10 -7.46 7.02
N GLY A 42 -19.31 -6.70 5.95
CA GLY A 42 -20.66 -6.39 5.47
C GLY A 42 -21.36 -5.24 6.19
N GLN A 43 -20.77 -4.68 7.26
CA GLN A 43 -21.27 -3.46 7.87
C GLN A 43 -20.77 -2.22 7.12
N VAL A 44 -21.55 -1.13 7.23
CA VAL A 44 -21.18 0.20 6.73
C VAL A 44 -20.44 0.95 7.84
N LEU A 45 -19.16 1.21 7.62
CA LEU A 45 -18.35 2.09 8.44
C LEU A 45 -18.56 3.53 7.98
N ARG A 46 -18.74 4.45 8.92
CA ARG A 46 -18.92 5.88 8.65
C ARG A 46 -17.90 6.69 9.44
N THR A 47 -17.24 7.62 8.77
CA THR A 47 -16.32 8.59 9.37
C THR A 47 -16.42 9.89 8.59
N ASP A 48 -16.60 11.01 9.28
CA ASP A 48 -16.86 12.31 8.68
C ASP A 48 -18.02 12.25 7.65
N ASP A 49 -17.75 12.60 6.40
CA ASP A 49 -18.62 12.57 5.24
C ASP A 49 -18.50 11.28 4.41
N VAL A 50 -17.68 10.32 4.85
CA VAL A 50 -17.38 9.08 4.10
C VAL A 50 -18.07 7.88 4.71
N SER A 51 -18.69 7.06 3.85
CA SER A 51 -19.29 5.78 4.23
C SER A 51 -18.75 4.67 3.31
N PHE A 52 -18.33 3.54 3.89
CA PHE A 52 -17.84 2.41 3.10
C PHE A 52 -18.03 1.07 3.80
N THR A 53 -18.00 -0.01 3.03
CA THR A 53 -18.06 -1.38 3.53
C THR A 53 -16.71 -2.07 3.36
N LEU A 54 -16.34 -2.92 4.33
CA LEU A 54 -15.15 -3.74 4.22
C LEU A 54 -15.38 -4.85 3.18
N LYS A 55 -14.59 -4.86 2.11
CA LYS A 55 -14.68 -5.86 1.04
C LYS A 55 -13.78 -7.07 1.30
N ARG A 56 -12.47 -6.86 1.37
CA ARG A 56 -11.45 -7.91 1.49
C ARG A 56 -10.31 -7.42 2.36
N CYS A 57 -9.79 -8.29 3.23
CA CYS A 57 -8.54 -8.07 3.95
C CYS A 57 -7.35 -8.31 3.02
N CYS A 58 -6.31 -7.49 3.13
CA CYS A 58 -5.05 -7.67 2.44
C CYS A 58 -4.03 -8.29 3.41
N PRO A 59 -3.82 -9.63 3.38
CA PRO A 59 -2.86 -10.25 4.28
C PRO A 59 -1.42 -9.85 3.91
N PRO A 60 -0.48 -9.85 4.89
CA PRO A 60 0.93 -9.64 4.61
C PRO A 60 1.45 -10.65 3.59
N LYS A 61 2.27 -10.19 2.64
CA LYS A 61 2.87 -11.09 1.64
C LYS A 61 4.24 -11.59 2.13
N PRO A 62 4.63 -12.83 1.79
CA PRO A 62 5.99 -13.30 2.03
C PRO A 62 7.00 -12.33 1.43
N ARG A 63 7.99 -11.91 2.23
CA ARG A 63 9.08 -11.01 1.81
C ARG A 63 8.61 -9.61 1.35
N GLU A 64 7.44 -9.16 1.81
CA GLU A 64 6.97 -7.80 1.56
C GLU A 64 7.91 -6.74 2.15
N ILE A 65 8.29 -5.75 1.35
CA ILE A 65 9.21 -4.67 1.77
C ILE A 65 8.43 -3.63 2.60
N SER A 66 8.89 -3.40 3.82
CA SER A 66 8.35 -2.40 4.75
C SER A 66 9.46 -1.85 5.65
N ASN A 67 9.15 -0.85 6.47
CA ASN A 67 10.04 -0.29 7.47
C ASN A 67 10.36 -1.25 8.63
N LEU A 68 9.74 -2.44 8.68
CA LEU A 68 10.06 -3.48 9.65
C LEU A 68 11.28 -4.33 9.25
N LEU A 69 11.78 -4.18 8.01
CA LEU A 69 12.95 -4.91 7.52
C LEU A 69 14.24 -4.11 7.67
N ILE A 70 15.34 -4.82 7.98
CA ILE A 70 16.69 -4.24 7.99
C ILE A 70 17.34 -4.49 6.63
N ALA A 71 17.67 -3.41 5.91
CA ALA A 71 18.44 -3.50 4.68
C ALA A 71 19.91 -3.78 5.00
N THR A 72 20.36 -5.01 4.75
CA THR A 72 21.77 -5.40 4.82
C THR A 72 22.28 -5.74 3.42
N LYS A 73 23.59 -5.64 3.18
CA LYS A 73 24.19 -6.01 1.88
C LYS A 73 23.79 -7.43 1.44
N LYS A 74 23.86 -8.41 2.34
CA LYS A 74 23.42 -9.80 2.09
C LYS A 74 21.92 -9.96 1.85
N ALA A 75 21.09 -9.08 2.41
CA ALA A 75 19.64 -9.10 2.18
C ALA A 75 19.26 -8.54 0.80
N MET A 76 20.10 -7.66 0.23
CA MET A 76 19.91 -7.13 -1.12
C MET A 76 20.28 -8.13 -2.22
N ASP A 77 21.13 -9.12 -1.91
CA ASP A 77 21.51 -10.20 -2.84
C ASP A 77 20.32 -11.11 -3.24
N TRP A 78 19.18 -11.00 -2.53
CA TRP A 78 17.93 -11.67 -2.89
C TRP A 78 17.14 -10.94 -4.00
N GLN A 79 17.46 -9.68 -4.28
CA GLN A 79 16.96 -9.01 -5.48
C GLN A 79 17.69 -9.61 -6.68
N PRO A 80 17.02 -9.89 -7.81
CA PRO A 80 17.71 -10.35 -9.00
C PRO A 80 18.78 -9.32 -9.38
N VAL A 81 20.05 -9.66 -9.13
CA VAL A 81 21.18 -8.91 -9.64
C VAL A 81 21.21 -9.20 -11.14
N TYR A 82 20.53 -8.37 -11.92
CA TYR A 82 20.69 -8.40 -13.36
C TYR A 82 22.14 -8.06 -13.64
N HIS A 83 22.94 -9.05 -14.04
CA HIS A 83 24.25 -8.77 -14.59
C HIS A 83 24.05 -7.78 -15.75
N ILE A 84 24.90 -6.76 -15.85
CA ILE A 84 24.83 -5.75 -16.93
C ILE A 84 24.75 -6.41 -18.33
N SER A 85 25.36 -7.59 -18.50
CA SER A 85 25.28 -8.39 -19.72
C SER A 85 23.89 -8.94 -20.06
N GLN A 86 22.94 -8.91 -19.13
CA GLN A 86 21.54 -9.33 -19.32
C GLN A 86 20.59 -8.14 -19.53
N LEU A 87 21.10 -6.90 -19.46
CA LEU A 87 20.31 -5.70 -19.70
C LEU A 87 20.42 -5.32 -21.18
N SER A 88 19.31 -5.40 -21.92
CA SER A 88 19.20 -4.79 -23.23
C SER A 88 18.81 -3.32 -23.07
N PHE A 89 19.79 -2.43 -23.18
CA PHE A 89 19.51 -1.01 -23.26
C PHE A 89 19.06 -0.67 -24.68
N HIS A 90 17.99 0.10 -24.80
CA HIS A 90 17.63 0.69 -26.08
C HIS A 90 18.75 1.66 -26.49
N ARG A 91 19.45 1.35 -27.59
CA ARG A 91 20.48 2.25 -28.13
C ARG A 91 19.77 3.42 -28.81
N ILE A 92 19.70 4.56 -28.13
CA ILE A 92 19.24 5.81 -28.74
C ILE A 92 20.30 6.23 -29.77
N LEU A 93 19.91 6.24 -31.03
CA LEU A 93 20.77 6.69 -32.12
C LEU A 93 20.75 8.22 -32.21
N LYS A 94 21.79 8.82 -32.78
CA LYS A 94 21.93 10.29 -32.85
C LYS A 94 20.79 10.95 -33.63
N ASP A 95 20.27 10.28 -34.65
CA ASP A 95 19.11 10.68 -35.46
C ASP A 95 17.77 10.61 -34.71
N GLN A 96 17.71 9.90 -33.59
CA GLN A 96 16.53 9.84 -32.71
C GLN A 96 16.53 10.92 -31.64
N ILE A 97 17.60 11.71 -31.52
CA ILE A 97 17.70 12.80 -30.56
C ILE A 97 17.08 14.04 -31.19
N VAL A 98 15.87 14.39 -30.76
CA VAL A 98 15.20 15.64 -31.18
C VAL A 98 15.61 16.76 -30.23
N GLN A 99 16.38 17.73 -30.74
CA GLN A 99 16.72 18.93 -29.99
C GLN A 99 15.53 19.90 -30.01
N VAL A 100 14.76 19.94 -28.93
CA VAL A 100 13.46 20.66 -28.86
C VAL A 100 13.62 22.18 -28.77
N SER A 101 14.85 22.70 -28.59
CA SER A 101 15.11 24.14 -28.68
C SER A 101 16.56 24.45 -29.06
N PRO A 102 16.84 25.57 -29.75
CA PRO A 102 18.19 26.11 -29.85
C PRO A 102 18.62 26.52 -28.44
N HIS A 103 19.77 26.03 -28.00
CA HIS A 103 20.46 26.63 -26.86
C HIS A 103 20.76 28.09 -27.24
N LEU A 104 20.19 29.04 -26.50
CA LEU A 104 20.56 30.43 -26.60
C LEU A 104 22.00 30.53 -26.09
N GLY A 105 22.92 30.82 -27.00
CA GLY A 105 24.30 31.20 -26.65
C GLY A 105 24.34 32.47 -25.84
#